data_AF-A0A7S0P9J2-F1
#
_entry.id   AF-A0A7S0P9J2-F1
#
_cell.length_a   1.000
_cell.length_b   1.000
_cell.length_c   1.000
_cell.angle_alpha   90.00
_cell.angle_beta   90.00
_cell.angle_gamma   90.00
#
_symmetry.space_group_name_H-M   'P 1'
#
loop_
_entity.id
_entity.type
_entity.pdbx_description
1 polymer ?
#
loop_
_entity_poly.entity_id
_entity_poly.type
_entity_poly.pdbx_seq_one_letter_code
_entity_poly.pdbx_strand_id
1 'polypeptide(L)'
;GGGGAGGGGALTDPTKRKTLAAVEGEGMAHAEDGKGSVFVCKAQLARILVSSQKATPPAYMACTNTVESARGPRSCNKKMTLNGADGFTCESCSISGLPASTGRWRWILPMRVLDHSGAKMVTAFDEEAEALLGESANDSIGRFISLTGANPDGTEGSTEMAPEWYEGFRRRERVTKYFTLRAKLDTYNDEARVRLTVSRVRDVDPLTEAKRLLGVIKAFA
;
A
#
# COMPACT_ATOMS: atom_id res chain seq x y z
N GLY A 1 -12.46 8.85 -22.15
CA GLY A 1 -13.35 9.95 -21.72
C GLY A 1 -13.83 9.69 -20.32
N GLY A 2 -13.92 10.73 -19.49
CA GLY A 2 -14.58 10.66 -18.17
C GLY A 2 -13.66 10.71 -16.96
N GLY A 3 -12.75 11.69 -16.90
CA GLY A 3 -12.12 12.10 -15.64
C GLY A 3 -13.17 12.71 -14.72
N GLY A 4 -13.66 11.92 -13.77
CA GLY A 4 -14.57 12.39 -12.72
C GLY A 4 -13.82 13.25 -11.72
N ALA A 5 -13.62 14.53 -12.06
CA ALA A 5 -13.32 15.58 -11.10
C ALA A 5 -14.58 15.85 -10.28
N GLY A 6 -14.67 15.27 -9.09
CA GLY A 6 -15.81 15.47 -8.19
C GLY A 6 -15.37 15.53 -6.72
N GLY A 7 -15.36 16.73 -6.14
CA GLY A 7 -15.56 16.95 -4.70
C GLY A 7 -14.44 16.57 -3.71
N GLY A 8 -13.21 16.26 -4.15
CA GLY A 8 -12.14 15.77 -3.25
C GLY A 8 -11.31 16.81 -2.50
N GLY A 9 -11.52 18.11 -2.72
CA GLY A 9 -10.63 19.18 -2.23
C GLY A 9 -10.45 19.20 -0.71
N ALA A 10 -11.54 18.98 0.06
CA ALA A 10 -11.49 19.00 1.52
C ALA A 10 -10.92 17.69 2.12
N LEU A 11 -11.21 16.54 1.51
CA LEU A 11 -10.75 15.21 1.94
C LEU A 11 -9.26 14.97 1.68
N THR A 12 -8.61 15.84 0.91
CA THR A 12 -7.19 15.77 0.57
C THR A 12 -6.40 16.98 1.06
N ASP A 13 -6.99 17.88 1.84
CA ASP A 13 -6.29 19.01 2.42
C ASP A 13 -5.47 18.57 3.65
N PRO A 14 -4.12 18.65 3.63
CA PRO A 14 -3.29 18.29 4.78
C PRO A 14 -3.51 19.15 6.03
N THR A 15 -4.14 20.33 5.88
CA THR A 15 -4.43 21.24 6.99
C THR A 15 -5.68 20.81 7.76
N LYS A 16 -6.61 20.08 7.12
CA LYS A 16 -7.83 19.51 7.71
C LYS A 16 -7.68 18.04 8.11
N ARG A 17 -6.46 17.65 8.49
CA ARG A 17 -6.09 16.28 8.83
C ARG A 17 -6.65 15.81 10.17
N LYS A 18 -6.78 14.50 10.31
CA LYS A 18 -7.08 13.80 11.57
C LYS A 18 -5.83 13.10 12.09
N THR A 19 -5.90 12.67 13.34
CA THR A 19 -4.89 11.79 13.96
C THR A 19 -5.25 10.33 13.71
N LEU A 20 -4.31 9.42 13.98
CA LEU A 20 -4.56 7.99 13.90
C LEU A 20 -5.62 7.50 14.90
N ALA A 21 -5.77 8.15 16.05
CA ALA A 21 -6.81 7.84 17.04
C ALA A 21 -8.24 8.12 16.55
N ALA A 22 -8.41 8.95 15.51
CA ALA A 22 -9.72 9.18 14.90
C ALA A 22 -10.32 7.91 14.30
N VAL A 23 -9.49 6.93 13.92
CA VAL A 23 -9.96 5.65 13.36
C VAL A 23 -10.99 4.99 14.26
N GLU A 24 -10.69 4.88 15.56
CA GLU A 24 -11.63 4.39 16.57
C GLU A 24 -12.52 5.49 17.12
N GLY A 25 -11.95 6.64 17.50
CA GLY A 25 -12.68 7.70 18.21
C GLY A 25 -13.81 8.33 17.41
N GLU A 26 -13.76 8.25 16.08
CA GLU A 26 -14.80 8.76 15.17
C GLU A 26 -15.45 7.65 14.34
N GLY A 27 -15.15 6.37 14.63
CA GLY A 27 -15.75 5.24 13.91
C GLY A 27 -15.48 5.24 12.41
N MET A 28 -14.29 5.68 11.96
CA MET A 28 -13.99 5.92 10.54
C MET A 28 -14.17 4.67 9.65
N ALA A 29 -14.07 3.47 10.22
CA ALA A 29 -14.26 2.22 9.50
C ALA A 29 -15.75 1.86 9.25
N HIS A 30 -16.69 2.53 9.93
CA HIS A 30 -18.12 2.22 9.97
C HIS A 30 -18.94 3.12 9.03
N ALA A 31 -18.39 3.49 7.88
CA ALA A 31 -19.13 4.28 6.89
C ALA A 31 -20.41 3.54 6.43
N GLU A 32 -21.55 4.23 6.43
CA GLU A 32 -22.87 3.66 6.11
C GLU A 32 -22.96 3.06 4.71
N ASP A 33 -22.18 3.59 3.76
CA ASP A 33 -22.18 3.14 2.36
C ASP A 33 -21.28 1.90 2.11
N GLY A 34 -20.63 1.38 3.15
CA GLY A 34 -19.72 0.23 3.08
C GLY A 34 -18.44 0.46 2.27
N LYS A 35 -18.19 1.68 1.76
CA LYS A 35 -16.99 2.03 0.98
C LYS A 35 -15.83 2.48 1.86
N GLY A 36 -16.10 2.68 3.14
CA GLY A 36 -15.13 3.14 4.14
C GLY A 36 -14.86 4.64 4.04
N SER A 37 -14.41 5.22 5.15
CA SER A 37 -14.13 6.67 5.23
C SER A 37 -12.69 6.97 4.82
N VAL A 38 -12.48 8.15 4.23
CA VAL A 38 -11.16 8.63 3.83
C VAL A 38 -10.78 9.83 4.68
N PHE A 39 -9.52 9.90 5.11
CA PHE A 39 -8.98 11.05 5.84
C PHE A 39 -7.49 11.24 5.57
N VAL A 40 -7.01 12.47 5.73
CA VAL A 40 -5.56 12.75 5.72
C VAL A 40 -5.01 12.64 7.14
N CYS A 41 -3.84 12.05 7.27
CA CYS A 41 -3.06 11.98 8.50
C CYS A 41 -1.62 12.40 8.19
N LYS A 42 -1.00 13.17 9.11
CA LYS A 42 0.45 13.38 9.10
C LYS A 42 1.06 12.38 10.06
N ALA A 43 1.82 11.43 9.53
CA ALA A 43 2.43 10.37 10.33
C ALA A 43 3.85 10.09 9.86
N GLN A 44 4.64 9.47 10.73
CA GLN A 44 5.93 8.89 10.38
C GLN A 44 5.72 7.45 9.90
N LEU A 45 6.37 7.08 8.79
CA LEU A 45 6.55 5.69 8.40
C LEU A 45 7.53 5.04 9.38
N ALA A 46 7.02 4.31 10.35
CA ALA A 46 7.82 3.74 11.43
C ALA A 46 8.55 2.48 11.00
N ARG A 47 7.84 1.60 10.27
CA ARG A 47 8.39 0.32 9.81
C ARG A 47 7.70 -0.17 8.55
N ILE A 48 8.44 -0.73 7.62
CA ILE A 48 7.94 -1.55 6.52
C ILE A 48 8.02 -3.01 6.95
N LEU A 49 6.92 -3.74 6.79
CA LEU A 49 6.74 -5.06 7.38
C LEU A 49 7.05 -6.16 6.38
N VAL A 50 8.33 -6.30 6.08
CA VAL A 50 8.87 -7.43 5.31
C VAL A 50 9.47 -8.46 6.26
N SER A 51 9.42 -9.74 5.88
CA SER A 51 10.04 -10.81 6.67
C SER A 51 11.56 -10.68 6.63
N SER A 52 12.20 -10.72 7.80
CA SER A 52 13.67 -10.76 7.89
C SER A 52 14.21 -12.19 7.88
N GLN A 53 13.34 -13.19 7.90
CA GLN A 53 13.72 -14.60 7.97
C GLN A 53 13.42 -15.32 6.67
N LYS A 54 12.20 -15.15 6.16
CA LYS A 54 11.71 -15.80 4.94
C LYS A 54 11.84 -14.87 3.74
N ALA A 55 12.53 -15.34 2.70
CA ALA A 55 12.60 -14.65 1.40
C ALA A 55 11.20 -14.62 0.73
N THR A 56 10.44 -13.57 1.00
CA THR A 56 9.15 -13.32 0.34
C THR A 56 9.07 -11.84 0.00
N PRO A 57 8.93 -11.48 -1.29
CA PRO A 57 8.85 -10.08 -1.66
C PRO A 57 7.45 -9.54 -1.27
N PRO A 58 7.32 -8.28 -0.83
CA PRO A 58 6.01 -7.65 -0.59
C PRO A 58 5.36 -7.23 -1.93
N ALA A 59 5.39 -8.11 -2.93
CA ALA A 59 4.90 -7.88 -4.27
C ALA A 59 4.17 -9.13 -4.78
N TYR A 60 3.33 -8.95 -5.79
CA TYR A 60 2.68 -10.06 -6.48
C TYR A 60 2.59 -9.78 -7.98
N MET A 61 2.63 -10.84 -8.78
CA MET A 61 2.33 -10.72 -10.19
C MET A 61 0.81 -10.53 -10.38
N ALA A 62 0.44 -9.52 -11.15
CA ALA A 62 -0.93 -9.20 -11.50
C ALA A 62 -1.21 -9.56 -12.97
N CYS A 63 -2.39 -10.12 -13.22
CA CYS A 63 -2.83 -10.41 -14.58
C CYS A 63 -3.06 -9.12 -15.38
N THR A 64 -2.42 -9.03 -16.54
CA THR A 64 -2.49 -7.87 -17.46
C THR A 64 -3.61 -7.99 -18.49
N ASN A 65 -4.31 -9.13 -18.55
CA ASN A 65 -5.38 -9.35 -19.52
C ASN A 65 -6.50 -8.30 -19.40
N THR A 66 -7.14 -8.00 -20.52
CA THR A 66 -8.32 -7.14 -20.53
C THR A 66 -9.58 -8.00 -20.33
N VAL A 67 -10.43 -7.56 -19.41
CA VAL A 67 -11.71 -8.20 -19.09
C VAL A 67 -12.84 -7.20 -19.24
N GLU A 68 -13.99 -7.68 -19.69
CA GLU A 68 -15.17 -6.85 -19.82
C GLU A 68 -15.77 -6.52 -18.45
N SER A 69 -16.31 -5.33 -18.29
CA SER A 69 -17.03 -4.92 -17.07
C SER A 69 -18.24 -4.07 -17.41
N ALA A 70 -19.14 -3.87 -16.44
CA ALA A 70 -20.30 -3.00 -16.61
C ALA A 70 -19.94 -1.54 -16.97
N ARG A 71 -18.67 -1.14 -16.78
CA ARG A 71 -18.15 0.20 -17.13
C ARG A 71 -17.23 0.17 -18.36
N GLY A 72 -17.27 -0.91 -19.13
CA GLY A 72 -16.43 -1.17 -20.30
C GLY A 72 -15.19 -2.03 -19.99
N PRO A 73 -14.31 -2.22 -20.99
CA PRO A 73 -13.09 -3.02 -20.85
C PRO A 73 -12.17 -2.45 -19.77
N ARG A 74 -11.62 -3.32 -18.92
CA ARG A 74 -10.64 -2.96 -17.89
C ARG A 74 -9.53 -3.99 -17.80
N SER A 75 -8.39 -3.62 -17.21
CA SER A 75 -7.35 -4.60 -16.86
C SER A 75 -7.81 -5.49 -15.69
N CYS A 76 -7.53 -6.79 -15.77
CA CYS A 76 -7.89 -7.80 -14.79
C CYS A 76 -7.34 -7.47 -13.40
N ASN A 77 -6.02 -7.27 -13.29
CA ASN A 77 -5.28 -6.97 -12.05
C ASN A 77 -5.39 -8.02 -10.93
N LYS A 78 -6.00 -9.20 -11.17
CA LYS A 78 -6.05 -10.27 -10.17
C LYS A 78 -4.62 -10.79 -9.90
N LYS A 79 -4.31 -11.05 -8.64
CA LYS A 79 -3.07 -11.74 -8.24
C LYS A 79 -3.00 -13.10 -8.93
N MET A 80 -1.88 -13.37 -9.56
CA MET A 80 -1.55 -14.64 -10.17
C MET A 80 -0.82 -15.55 -9.18
N THR A 81 -0.92 -16.87 -9.40
CA THR A 81 -0.24 -17.90 -8.61
C THR A 81 0.86 -18.56 -9.43
N LEU A 82 2.03 -18.82 -8.85
CA LEU A 82 3.08 -19.59 -9.51
C LEU A 82 2.77 -21.08 -9.34
N ASN A 83 2.68 -21.81 -10.44
CA ASN A 83 2.43 -23.25 -10.45
C ASN A 83 3.71 -24.01 -10.82
N GLY A 84 4.76 -23.84 -10.02
CA GLY A 84 6.06 -24.49 -10.26
C GLY A 84 6.63 -24.18 -11.65
N ALA A 85 6.95 -25.23 -12.41
CA ALA A 85 7.50 -25.11 -13.78
C ALA A 85 6.47 -24.55 -14.79
N ASP A 86 5.17 -24.65 -14.50
CA ASP A 86 4.09 -24.21 -15.39
C ASP A 86 3.84 -22.69 -15.33
N GLY A 87 4.72 -21.93 -14.65
CA GLY A 87 4.68 -20.48 -14.60
C GLY A 87 3.45 -19.92 -13.87
N PHE A 88 3.12 -18.67 -14.16
CA PHE A 88 2.04 -17.95 -13.49
C PHE A 88 0.67 -18.22 -14.12
N THR A 89 -0.31 -18.46 -13.25
CA THR A 89 -1.70 -18.71 -13.63
C THR A 89 -2.64 -17.65 -13.06
N CYS A 90 -3.55 -17.16 -13.89
CA CYS A 90 -4.68 -16.33 -13.50
C CYS A 90 -5.97 -17.14 -13.62
N GLU A 91 -6.50 -17.61 -12.50
CA GLU A 91 -7.76 -18.37 -12.46
C GLU A 91 -8.96 -17.60 -13.03
N SER A 92 -8.97 -16.27 -12.90
CA SER A 92 -10.09 -15.46 -13.37
C SER A 92 -10.13 -15.30 -14.88
N CYS A 93 -8.98 -15.42 -15.55
CA CYS A 93 -8.89 -15.30 -17.00
C CYS A 93 -8.59 -16.65 -17.68
N SER A 94 -8.45 -17.73 -16.89
CA SER A 94 -8.00 -19.05 -17.37
C SER A 94 -6.71 -18.98 -18.21
N ILE A 95 -5.79 -18.09 -17.83
CA ILE A 95 -4.46 -17.97 -18.45
C ILE A 95 -3.46 -18.70 -17.56
N SER A 96 -2.63 -19.56 -18.14
CA SER A 96 -1.54 -20.29 -17.47
C SER A 96 -0.24 -20.16 -18.26
N GLY A 97 0.88 -20.65 -17.71
CA GLY A 97 2.13 -20.71 -18.47
C GLY A 97 2.89 -19.39 -18.57
N LEU A 98 2.45 -18.31 -17.90
CA LEU A 98 3.09 -17.01 -18.08
C LEU A 98 4.43 -16.94 -17.33
N PRO A 99 5.55 -16.64 -18.02
CA PRO A 99 6.84 -16.54 -17.37
C PRO A 99 6.95 -15.26 -16.54
N ALA A 100 7.72 -15.34 -15.45
CA ALA A 100 7.96 -14.24 -14.52
C ALA A 100 8.41 -12.94 -15.20
N SER A 101 9.18 -13.07 -16.29
CA SER A 101 9.76 -11.98 -17.08
C SER A 101 8.75 -11.16 -17.89
N THR A 102 7.56 -11.70 -18.14
CA THR A 102 6.51 -11.05 -18.94
C THR A 102 5.37 -10.49 -18.11
N GLY A 103 5.39 -10.77 -16.80
CA GLY A 103 4.32 -10.36 -15.90
C GLY A 103 4.48 -8.93 -15.38
N ARG A 104 3.34 -8.35 -14.98
CA ARG A 104 3.32 -7.07 -14.27
C ARG A 104 3.28 -7.31 -12.77
N TRP A 105 4.35 -6.97 -12.09
CA TRP A 105 4.47 -6.99 -10.64
C TRP A 105 3.86 -5.73 -10.04
N ARG A 106 3.21 -5.90 -8.90
CA ARG A 106 2.60 -4.82 -8.13
C ARG A 106 2.99 -4.93 -6.67
N TRP A 107 3.31 -3.80 -6.05
CA TRP A 107 3.61 -3.76 -4.62
C TRP A 107 2.35 -4.03 -3.78
N ILE A 108 2.54 -4.73 -2.67
CA ILE A 108 1.62 -4.84 -1.55
C ILE A 108 2.43 -4.65 -0.27
N LEU A 109 2.54 -3.40 0.16
CA LEU A 109 3.49 -2.98 1.19
C LEU A 109 2.78 -2.79 2.54
N PRO A 110 2.74 -3.82 3.42
CA PRO A 110 2.29 -3.63 4.78
C PRO A 110 3.29 -2.79 5.56
N MET A 111 2.79 -1.81 6.30
CA MET A 111 3.62 -0.85 7.02
C MET A 111 2.98 -0.49 8.37
N ARG A 112 3.81 -0.03 9.28
CA ARG A 112 3.40 0.62 10.53
C ARG A 112 3.67 2.10 10.40
N VAL A 113 2.63 2.91 10.58
CA VAL A 113 2.74 4.38 10.68
C VAL A 113 2.42 4.82 12.11
N LEU A 114 3.02 5.91 12.55
CA LEU A 114 2.79 6.48 13.88
C LEU A 114 2.63 7.99 13.84
N ASP A 115 1.77 8.50 14.72
CA ASP A 115 1.70 9.91 15.08
C ASP A 115 1.67 10.04 16.61
N HIS A 116 1.46 11.25 17.12
CA HIS A 116 1.41 11.49 18.56
C HIS A 116 0.24 10.81 19.28
N SER A 117 -0.77 10.33 18.54
CA SER A 117 -1.96 9.67 19.10
C SER A 117 -1.84 8.14 19.12
N GLY A 118 -0.84 7.57 18.45
CA GLY A 118 -0.58 6.13 18.46
C GLY A 118 0.05 5.62 17.18
N ALA A 119 -0.04 4.30 16.97
CA ALA A 119 0.46 3.64 15.76
C ALA A 119 -0.63 2.77 15.14
N LYS A 120 -0.62 2.68 13.80
CA LYS A 120 -1.55 1.86 13.04
C LYS A 120 -0.83 1.07 11.95
N MET A 121 -1.41 -0.07 11.64
CA MET A 121 -1.01 -0.91 10.52
C MET A 121 -1.76 -0.44 9.27
N VAL A 122 -1.03 -0.16 8.20
CA VAL A 122 -1.57 0.31 6.93
C VAL A 122 -0.97 -0.48 5.79
N THR A 123 -1.67 -0.55 4.65
CA THR A 123 -1.13 -1.15 3.41
C THR A 123 -1.08 -0.11 2.31
N ALA A 124 0.09 0.10 1.71
CA ALA A 124 0.22 0.82 0.44
C ALA A 124 0.26 -0.17 -0.71
N PHE A 125 -0.46 0.12 -1.79
CA PHE A 125 -0.47 -0.70 -2.99
C PHE A 125 0.29 0.01 -4.10
N ASP A 126 0.95 -0.78 -4.95
CA ASP A 126 1.54 -0.39 -6.23
C ASP A 126 2.04 1.06 -6.29
N GLU A 127 1.26 2.00 -6.85
CA GLU A 127 1.66 3.40 -7.04
C GLU A 127 2.05 4.12 -5.73
N GLU A 128 1.29 3.94 -4.64
CA GLU A 128 1.63 4.56 -3.35
C GLU A 128 2.84 3.92 -2.69
N ALA A 129 3.07 2.64 -2.92
CA ALA A 129 4.25 1.94 -2.42
C ALA A 129 5.49 2.34 -3.23
N GLU A 130 5.39 2.47 -4.55
CA GLU A 130 6.44 2.99 -5.42
C GLU A 130 6.83 4.42 -5.02
N ALA A 131 5.85 5.28 -4.71
CA ALA A 131 6.13 6.63 -4.21
C ALA A 131 6.92 6.65 -2.88
N LEU A 132 6.80 5.60 -2.06
CA LEU A 132 7.56 5.45 -0.80
C LEU A 132 8.93 4.81 -1.01
N LEU A 133 9.02 3.82 -1.90
CA LEU A 133 10.22 3.01 -2.14
C LEU A 133 11.15 3.64 -3.19
N GLY A 134 10.63 4.49 -4.06
CA GLY A 134 11.35 5.12 -5.17
C GLY A 134 11.67 4.16 -6.33
N GLU A 135 11.01 3.01 -6.40
CA GLU A 135 11.19 2.01 -7.46
C GLU A 135 9.90 1.18 -7.65
N SER A 136 9.64 0.76 -8.88
CA SER A 136 8.49 -0.07 -9.22
C SER A 136 8.72 -1.53 -8.81
N ALA A 137 7.64 -2.28 -8.58
CA ALA A 137 7.76 -3.70 -8.24
C ALA A 137 8.37 -4.53 -9.38
N ASN A 138 8.15 -4.12 -10.64
CA ASN A 138 8.73 -4.75 -11.82
C ASN A 138 10.25 -4.64 -11.82
N ASP A 139 10.78 -3.46 -11.49
CA ASP A 139 12.22 -3.23 -11.51
C ASP A 139 12.93 -3.93 -10.34
N SER A 140 12.23 -4.10 -9.21
CA SER A 140 12.81 -4.70 -8.01
C SER A 140 12.77 -6.21 -7.97
N ILE A 141 11.86 -6.88 -8.70
CA ILE A 141 11.69 -8.33 -8.54
C ILE A 141 12.90 -9.13 -9.02
N GLY A 142 13.54 -8.71 -10.11
CA GLY A 142 14.76 -9.35 -10.60
C GLY A 142 15.89 -9.27 -9.57
N ARG A 143 16.01 -8.12 -8.89
CA ARG A 143 16.98 -7.94 -7.78
C ARG A 143 16.66 -8.85 -6.61
N PHE A 144 15.39 -9.00 -6.23
CA PHE A 144 14.98 -9.93 -5.19
C PHE A 144 15.42 -11.37 -5.51
N ILE A 145 15.11 -11.86 -6.72
CA ILE A 145 15.47 -13.21 -7.16
C ILE A 145 17.00 -13.38 -7.16
N SER A 146 17.74 -12.41 -7.69
CA SER A 146 19.20 -12.45 -7.76
C SER A 146 19.86 -12.49 -6.39
N LEU A 147 19.38 -11.70 -5.43
CA LEU A 147 19.94 -11.63 -4.07
C LEU A 147 19.58 -12.84 -3.22
N THR A 148 18.37 -13.36 -3.36
CA THR A 148 17.87 -14.42 -2.47
C THR A 148 18.04 -15.80 -3.09
N GLY A 149 17.85 -15.97 -4.39
CA GLY A 149 17.65 -17.26 -5.04
C GLY A 149 16.25 -17.84 -4.84
N ALA A 150 15.31 -17.08 -4.26
CA ALA A 150 13.94 -17.51 -4.05
C ALA A 150 13.07 -17.35 -5.31
N ASN A 151 11.98 -18.10 -5.38
CA ASN A 151 10.98 -17.86 -6.41
C ASN A 151 10.40 -16.44 -6.30
N PRO A 152 10.02 -15.84 -7.43
CA PRO A 152 9.57 -14.45 -7.45
C PRO A 152 8.25 -14.22 -6.69
N ASP A 153 7.44 -15.24 -6.43
CA ASP A 153 6.24 -15.11 -5.59
C ASP A 153 6.48 -15.48 -4.11
N GLY A 154 7.73 -15.78 -3.75
CA GLY A 154 8.14 -16.19 -2.40
C GLY A 154 7.75 -17.63 -2.03
N THR A 155 7.36 -18.46 -2.99
CA THR A 155 7.19 -19.92 -2.83
C THR A 155 8.55 -20.64 -2.98
N GLU A 156 8.53 -21.96 -2.78
CA GLU A 156 9.65 -22.93 -2.86
C GLU A 156 10.95 -22.40 -3.51
N GLY A 157 11.98 -22.19 -2.69
CA GLY A 157 13.29 -21.67 -3.07
C GLY A 157 14.20 -21.58 -1.84
N SER A 158 15.29 -20.81 -1.89
CA SER A 158 16.06 -20.48 -0.69
C SER A 158 15.16 -19.81 0.36
N THR A 159 15.24 -20.29 1.60
CA THR A 159 14.38 -19.78 2.67
C THR A 159 14.88 -18.48 3.27
N GLU A 160 16.18 -18.19 3.17
CA GLU A 160 16.81 -17.11 3.92
C GLU A 160 16.73 -15.76 3.20
N MET A 161 16.32 -14.73 3.94
CA MET A 161 16.28 -13.37 3.43
C MET A 161 17.69 -12.79 3.23
N ALA A 162 17.93 -12.18 2.08
CA ALA A 162 19.15 -11.42 1.83
C ALA A 162 19.16 -10.12 2.67
N PRO A 163 20.18 -9.87 3.52
CA PRO A 163 20.26 -8.65 4.33
C PRO A 163 20.17 -7.36 3.52
N GLU A 164 20.74 -7.33 2.32
CA GLU A 164 20.75 -6.17 1.42
C GLU A 164 19.34 -5.82 0.94
N TRP A 165 18.51 -6.83 0.66
CA TRP A 165 17.11 -6.64 0.28
C TRP A 165 16.31 -6.06 1.45
N TYR A 166 16.45 -6.65 2.64
CA TYR A 166 15.77 -6.20 3.86
C TYR A 166 16.17 -4.77 4.25
N GLU A 167 17.46 -4.46 4.23
CA GLU A 167 17.98 -3.13 4.58
C GLU A 167 17.58 -2.07 3.52
N GLY A 168 17.30 -2.48 2.29
CA GLY A 168 16.69 -1.63 1.26
C GLY A 168 15.40 -0.96 1.72
N PHE A 169 14.52 -1.70 2.40
CA PHE A 169 13.29 -1.15 2.97
C PHE A 169 13.56 -0.26 4.17
N ARG A 170 14.49 -0.64 5.04
CA ARG A 170 14.81 0.13 6.26
C ARG A 170 15.33 1.53 5.96
N ARG A 171 16.07 1.70 4.85
CA ARG A 171 16.51 3.01 4.36
C ARG A 171 15.36 3.94 3.93
N ARG A 172 14.16 3.40 3.71
CA ARG A 172 12.95 4.17 3.35
C ARG A 172 12.06 4.46 4.56
N GLU A 173 12.38 3.92 5.73
CA GLU A 173 11.65 4.15 6.99
C GLU A 173 12.03 5.51 7.62
N ARG A 174 11.38 5.86 8.74
CA ARG A 174 11.60 7.06 9.56
C ARG A 174 11.31 8.40 8.87
N VAL A 175 10.72 8.39 7.69
CA VAL A 175 10.26 9.59 7.00
C VAL A 175 8.86 9.99 7.44
N THR A 176 8.61 11.31 7.54
CA THR A 176 7.27 11.84 7.84
C THR A 176 6.59 12.29 6.55
N LYS A 177 5.37 11.81 6.33
CA LYS A 177 4.58 12.08 5.12
C LYS A 177 3.16 12.47 5.50
N TYR A 178 2.44 13.06 4.55
CA TYR A 178 0.98 13.10 4.58
C TYR A 178 0.45 11.83 3.91
N PHE A 179 -0.26 11.02 4.67
CA PHE A 179 -0.96 9.83 4.19
C PHE A 179 -2.44 10.15 4.05
N THR A 180 -3.01 9.89 2.88
CA THR A 180 -4.47 9.78 2.75
C THR A 180 -4.82 8.32 2.97
N LEU A 181 -5.55 8.06 4.05
CA LEU A 181 -5.91 6.72 4.50
C LEU A 181 -7.39 6.48 4.26
N ARG A 182 -7.73 5.29 3.76
CA ARG A 182 -9.09 4.77 3.74
C ARG A 182 -9.23 3.74 4.86
N ALA A 183 -10.18 3.97 5.77
CA ALA A 183 -10.56 3.05 6.82
C ALA A 183 -11.83 2.31 6.41
N LYS A 184 -11.79 0.97 6.44
CA LYS A 184 -12.93 0.13 6.11
C LYS A 184 -12.96 -1.11 6.99
N LEU A 185 -14.15 -1.54 7.41
CA LEU A 185 -14.33 -2.87 7.98
C LEU A 185 -14.16 -3.94 6.89
N ASP A 186 -13.26 -4.87 7.15
CA ASP A 186 -13.03 -6.06 6.34
C ASP A 186 -13.41 -7.28 7.18
N THR A 187 -13.97 -8.32 6.57
CA THR A 187 -14.29 -9.58 7.27
C THR A 187 -13.24 -10.61 6.89
N TYR A 188 -12.51 -11.15 7.87
CA TYR A 188 -11.52 -12.19 7.64
C TYR A 188 -11.74 -13.30 8.66
N ASN A 189 -12.01 -14.53 8.19
CA ASN A 189 -12.38 -15.66 9.03
C ASN A 189 -13.55 -15.34 9.99
N ASP A 190 -14.62 -14.74 9.46
CA ASP A 190 -15.82 -14.32 10.21
C ASP A 190 -15.59 -13.25 11.29
N GLU A 191 -14.37 -12.73 11.42
CA GLU A 191 -14.06 -11.60 12.31
C GLU A 191 -14.01 -10.28 11.52
N ALA A 192 -14.74 -9.28 12.02
CA ALA A 192 -14.69 -7.92 11.51
C ALA A 192 -13.43 -7.21 12.03
N ARG A 193 -12.57 -6.75 11.11
CA ARG A 193 -11.36 -5.99 11.42
C ARG A 193 -11.30 -4.68 10.66
N VAL A 194 -10.78 -3.64 11.31
CA VAL A 194 -10.50 -2.38 10.64
C VAL A 194 -9.27 -2.55 9.76
N ARG A 195 -9.43 -2.29 8.46
CA ARG A 195 -8.35 -2.25 7.48
C ARG A 195 -8.10 -0.82 7.05
N LEU A 196 -6.83 -0.42 7.11
CA LEU A 196 -6.36 0.87 6.62
C LEU A 196 -5.54 0.69 5.35
N THR A 197 -5.94 1.36 4.28
CA THR A 197 -5.20 1.36 3.02
C THR A 197 -4.77 2.78 2.69
N VAL A 198 -3.52 2.93 2.25
CA VAL A 198 -3.01 4.21 1.76
C VAL A 198 -3.56 4.42 0.35
N SER A 199 -4.24 5.54 0.12
CA SER A 199 -4.75 5.92 -1.20
C SER A 199 -4.01 7.11 -1.81
N ARG A 200 -3.09 7.72 -1.05
CA ARG A 200 -2.18 8.76 -1.52
C ARG A 200 -1.08 9.01 -0.49
N VAL A 201 0.14 9.24 -0.97
CA VAL A 201 1.27 9.72 -0.18
C VAL A 201 1.71 11.09 -0.72
N ARG A 202 2.05 12.03 0.18
CA ARG A 202 2.66 13.31 -0.19
C ARG A 202 3.74 13.70 0.80
N ASP A 203 4.71 14.46 0.32
CA ASP A 203 5.70 15.11 1.17
C ASP A 203 5.07 16.14 2.09
N VAL A 204 5.68 16.29 3.27
CA VAL A 204 5.32 17.35 4.20
C VAL A 204 5.98 18.64 3.76
N ASP A 205 5.18 19.65 3.44
CA ASP A 205 5.67 21.02 3.29
C ASP A 205 5.89 21.67 4.67
N PRO A 206 7.16 21.98 5.05
CA PRO A 206 7.46 22.61 6.32
C PRO A 206 6.81 23.98 6.49
N LEU A 207 6.68 24.77 5.42
CA LEU A 207 6.15 26.12 5.50
C LEU A 207 4.64 26.11 5.80
N THR A 208 3.87 25.30 5.06
CA THR A 208 2.45 25.07 5.35
C THR A 208 2.25 24.57 6.77
N GLU A 209 3.09 23.64 7.23
CA GLU A 209 2.97 23.07 8.57
C GLU A 209 3.31 24.08 9.67
N ALA A 210 4.35 24.90 9.50
CA ALA A 210 4.72 25.94 10.44
C ALA A 210 3.58 26.97 10.59
N LYS A 211 3.01 27.44 9.47
CA LYS A 211 1.87 28.36 9.48
C LYS A 211 0.67 27.76 10.21
N ARG A 212 0.35 26.49 9.94
CA ARG A 212 -0.75 25.78 10.59
C ARG A 212 -0.52 25.64 12.10
N LEU A 213 0.68 25.22 12.52
CA LEU A 213 1.03 25.09 13.93
C LEU A 213 0.95 26.43 14.67
N LEU A 214 1.44 27.51 14.08
CA LEU A 214 1.29 28.86 14.64
C LEU A 214 -0.17 29.26 14.80
N GLY A 215 -1.02 28.94 13.82
CA GLY A 215 -2.46 29.17 13.90
C GLY A 215 -3.11 28.41 15.04
N VAL A 216 -2.75 27.14 15.22
CA VAL A 216 -3.25 26.31 16.34
C VAL A 216 -2.80 26.89 17.67
N ILE A 217 -1.51 27.22 17.85
CA ILE A 217 -0.97 27.77 19.10
C ILE A 217 -1.69 29.07 19.48
N LYS A 218 -1.92 29.97 18.51
CA LYS A 218 -2.65 31.23 18.73
C LYS A 218 -4.10 31.02 19.18
N ALA A 219 -4.73 29.92 18.83
CA ALA A 219 -6.10 29.64 19.26
C ALA A 219 -6.19 29.17 20.74
N PHE A 220 -5.06 28.84 21.36
CA PHE A 220 -4.94 28.48 22.78
C PHE A 220 -4.34 29.60 23.65
N ALA A 221 -3.94 30.72 23.04
CA ALA A 221 -3.43 31.91 23.72
C ALA A 221 -4.57 32.91 23.94
#